data_AF-A0A3D3S7A8-F1
#
_entry.id   AF-A0A3D3S7A8-F1
#
_cell.length_a   1.000
_cell.length_b   1.000
_cell.length_c   1.000
_cell.angle_alpha   90.00
_cell.angle_beta   90.00
_cell.angle_gamma   90.00
#
_symmetry.space_group_name_H-M   'P 1'
#
loop_
_entity.id
_entity.type
_entity.pdbx_description
1 polymer ?
#
loop_
_entity_poly.entity_id
_entity_poly.type
_entity_poly.pdbx_seq_one_letter_code
_entity_poly.pdbx_strand_id
1 'polypeptide(L)' 'MTSEAGSVEDKIARYTSDIVNSGVFTGYCLTQLYDVGNEANGLLTADRRSKVDGQRMRRINGRDD' A
#
# COMPACT_ATOMS: atom_id res chain seq x y z
N MET A 1 -6.68 -18.75 -8.41
CA MET A 1 -6.18 -17.42 -8.01
C MET A 1 -7.22 -16.85 -7.05
N THR A 2 -7.03 -17.04 -5.75
CA THR A 2 -7.97 -16.54 -4.74
C THR A 2 -7.80 -15.03 -4.65
N SER A 3 -8.82 -14.28 -5.08
CA SER A 3 -8.89 -12.85 -4.83
C SER A 3 -9.04 -12.64 -3.32
N GLU A 4 -7.94 -12.27 -2.67
CA GLU A 4 -7.95 -11.84 -1.26
C GLU A 4 -8.90 -10.64 -1.11
N ALA A 5 -9.90 -10.80 -0.23
CA ALA A 5 -10.87 -9.75 0.10
C ALA A 5 -10.19 -8.56 0.81
N GLY A 6 -10.79 -7.37 0.73
CA GLY A 6 -10.31 -6.15 1.38
C GLY A 6 -9.79 -5.09 0.41
N SER A 7 -9.80 -3.83 0.87
CA SER A 7 -9.25 -2.69 0.14
C SER A 7 -7.74 -2.82 -0.07
N VAL A 8 -7.16 -2.03 -0.97
CA VAL A 8 -5.70 -2.05 -1.16
C VAL A 8 -5.01 -1.61 0.12
N GLU A 9 -5.60 -0.66 0.85
CA GLU A 9 -5.04 -0.15 2.09
C GLU A 9 -5.18 -1.14 3.25
N ASP A 10 -6.18 -2.03 3.25
CA ASP A 10 -6.23 -3.16 4.22
C ASP A 10 -5.07 -4.12 4.01
N LYS A 11 -4.76 -4.44 2.75
CA LYS A 11 -3.66 -5.33 2.39
C LYS A 11 -2.31 -4.73 2.77
N ILE A 12 -2.11 -3.44 2.48
CA ILE A 12 -0.88 -2.74 2.87
C ILE A 12 -0.75 -2.71 4.40
N ALA A 13 -1.83 -2.41 5.15
CA ALA A 13 -1.79 -2.43 6.61
C ALA A 13 -1.35 -3.80 7.16
N ARG A 14 -1.93 -4.89 6.63
CA ARG A 14 -1.56 -6.25 7.04
C ARG A 14 -0.09 -6.55 6.76
N TYR A 15 0.37 -6.36 5.53
CA TYR A 15 1.76 -6.66 5.17
C TYR A 15 2.76 -5.78 5.91
N THR A 16 2.43 -4.52 6.16
CA THR A 16 3.25 -3.63 7.01
C THR A 16 3.39 -4.21 8.40
N SER A 17 2.28 -4.63 9.01
CA SER A 17 2.27 -5.28 10.33
C SER A 17 3.10 -6.57 10.34
N ASP A 18 2.93 -7.45 9.36
CA ASP A 18 3.68 -8.71 9.26
C ASP A 18 5.19 -8.45 9.13
N ILE A 19 5.57 -7.51 8.28
CA ILE A 19 6.97 -7.11 8.07
C ILE A 19 7.58 -6.57 9.36
N VAL A 20 6.91 -5.61 10.01
CA VAL A 20 7.38 -4.98 11.25
C VAL A 20 7.51 -6.01 12.38
N ASN A 21 6.50 -6.88 12.54
CA ASN A 21 6.48 -7.87 13.63
C ASN A 21 7.42 -9.05 13.40
N SER A 22 7.85 -9.30 12.16
CA SER A 22 8.77 -10.41 11.87
C SER A 22 10.15 -10.27 12.52
N GLY A 23 10.62 -9.02 12.73
CA GLY A 23 12.01 -8.75 13.11
C GLY A 23 13.06 -9.15 12.07
N VAL A 24 12.64 -9.62 10.88
CA VAL A 24 13.53 -10.07 9.80
C VAL A 24 13.85 -8.94 8.82
N PHE A 25 12.91 -8.03 8.62
CA PHE A 25 13.00 -6.96 7.63
C PHE A 25 13.27 -5.60 8.28
N THR A 26 13.99 -4.74 7.56
CA THR A 26 14.22 -3.34 7.95
C THR A 26 13.34 -2.34 7.18
N GLY A 27 12.59 -2.82 6.19
CA GLY A 27 11.67 -2.01 5.39
C GLY A 27 11.27 -2.70 4.09
N TYR A 28 10.41 -2.03 3.32
CA TYR A 28 9.99 -2.45 1.98
C TYR A 28 9.71 -1.23 1.11
N CYS A 29 9.65 -1.45 -0.21
CA CYS A 29 9.20 -0.45 -1.18
C CYS A 29 7.89 -0.92 -1.79
N LEU A 30 6.84 -0.11 -1.68
CA LEU A 30 5.59 -0.38 -2.38
C LEU A 30 5.76 -0.01 -3.85
N THR A 31 5.59 -0.97 -4.73
CA THR A 31 5.50 -0.76 -6.18
C THR A 31 4.08 -1.12 -6.62
N GLN A 32 3.40 -0.34 -7.45
CA GLN A 32 3.84 0.85 -8.19
C GLN A 32 3.27 2.15 -7.59
N LEU A 33 3.90 3.30 -7.93
CA LEU A 33 3.39 4.60 -7.50
C LEU A 33 2.12 5.01 -8.27
N TYR A 34 2.08 4.82 -9.58
CA TYR A 34 0.94 5.17 -10.44
C TYR A 34 0.73 4.11 -11.53
N ASP A 35 -0.45 4.10 -12.13
CA ASP A 35 -0.80 3.15 -13.20
C ASP A 35 0.02 3.35 -14.47
N VAL A 36 0.42 2.24 -15.09
CA VAL A 36 1.22 2.24 -16.32
C VAL A 36 0.59 1.30 -17.35
N GLY A 37 0.18 1.84 -18.50
CA GLY A 37 -0.46 1.05 -19.55
C GLY A 37 -1.71 0.34 -19.06
N ASN A 38 -1.69 -1.00 -19.12
CA ASN A 38 -2.79 -1.85 -18.64
C ASN A 38 -2.65 -2.25 -17.15
N GLU A 39 -1.56 -1.85 -16.48
CA GLU A 39 -1.31 -2.16 -15.08
C GLU A 39 -1.98 -1.09 -14.19
N ALA A 40 -3.11 -1.45 -13.59
CA ALA A 40 -3.95 -0.56 -12.77
C ALA A 40 -3.72 -0.72 -11.24
N ASN A 41 -2.54 -1.20 -10.86
CA ASN A 41 -2.12 -1.54 -9.49
C ASN A 41 -1.31 -0.42 -8.79
N GLY A 42 -1.21 0.77 -9.39
CA GLY A 42 -0.58 1.92 -8.75
C GLY A 42 -1.43 2.49 -7.61
N LEU A 43 -0.79 3.11 -6.61
CA LEU A 43 -1.47 3.89 -5.58
C LEU A 43 -2.17 5.13 -6.13
N LEU A 44 -1.67 5.64 -7.25
CA LEU A 44 -2.25 6.74 -8.00
C LEU A 44 -2.77 6.23 -9.34
N THR A 45 -3.75 6.93 -9.90
CA THR A 45 -4.16 6.77 -11.29
C THR A 45 -3.04 7.19 -12.25
N ALA A 46 -3.19 6.89 -13.54
CA ALA A 46 -2.23 7.30 -14.57
C ALA A 46 -2.01 8.84 -14.62
N ASP A 47 -3.03 9.62 -14.27
CA ASP A 47 -2.98 11.09 -14.11
C ASP A 47 -2.60 11.56 -12.70
N ARG A 48 -2.05 10.66 -11.88
CA ARG A 48 -1.52 10.92 -10.52
C ARG A 48 -2.58 11.38 -9.50
N ARG A 49 -3.85 11.03 -9.69
CA ARG A 49 -4.89 11.19 -8.65
C ARG A 49 -4.81 10.04 -7.66
N SER A 50 -5.00 10.34 -6.38
CA SER A 50 -4.91 9.32 -5.33
C SER A 50 -6.04 8.29 -5.45
N LYS A 51 -5.70 7.00 -5.33
CA LYS A 51 -6.68 5.91 -5.16
C LYS A 51 -6.83 5.48 -3.70
N VAL A 52 -5.99 6.02 -2.82
CA VAL A 52 -5.93 5.68 -1.39
C VAL A 52 -6.11 6.92 -0.53
N ASP A 53 -6.57 6.74 0.70
CA ASP A 53 -6.63 7.83 1.67
C ASP A 53 -5.24 8.14 2.25
N GLY A 54 -4.75 9.36 2.02
CA GLY A 54 -3.40 9.77 2.45
C GLY A 54 -3.21 9.74 3.97
N GLN A 55 -4.25 10.07 4.75
CA GLN A 55 -4.20 10.05 6.21
C GLN A 55 -4.13 8.62 6.76
N ARG A 56 -4.90 7.70 6.16
CA ARG A 56 -4.84 6.28 6.47
C ARG A 56 -3.46 5.70 6.15
N MET A 57 -2.86 6.06 5.03
CA MET A 57 -1.51 5.62 4.66
C MET A 57 -0.44 6.12 5.64
N ARG A 58 -0.57 7.33 6.19
CA ARG A 58 0.32 7.84 7.26
C ARG A 58 0.24 6.99 8.52
N ARG A 59 -0.98 6.72 9.00
CA ARG A 59 -1.23 5.87 10.17
C ARG A 59 -0.67 4.46 10.00
N ILE A 60 -0.86 3.84 8.82
CA ILE A 60 -0.28 2.52 8.52
C ILE A 60 1.25 2.53 8.65
N ASN A 61 1.89 3.61 8.19
CA ASN A 61 3.34 3.78 8.23
C ASN A 61 3.86 4.33 9.58
N GLY A 62 3.03 4.34 10.63
CA GLY A 62 3.42 4.79 11.97
C GLY A 62 3.72 6.29 12.08
N ARG A 63 3.11 7.13 11.22
CA ARG A 63 3.22 8.59 11.28
C ARG A 63 1.87 9.18 11.72
N ASP A 64 1.88 9.84 12.88
CA ASP A 64 0.71 10.47 13.52
C ASP A 64 0.89 12.00 13.66
N ASP A 65 1.46 12.65 12.64
CA ASP A 65 1.72 14.09 12.58
C ASP A 65 0.54 14.93 12.05
#